data_AF-A0A7M2Z0U5-F1
#
_entry.id   AF-A0A7M2Z0U5-F1
#
_cell.length_a   1.000
_cell.length_b   1.000
_cell.length_c   1.000
_cell.angle_alpha   90.00
_cell.angle_beta   90.00
_cell.angle_gamma   90.00
#
_symmetry.space_group_name_H-M   'P 1'
#
loop_
_entity.id
_entity.type
_entity.pdbx_description
1 polymer ?
#
loop_
_entity_poly.entity_id
_entity_poly.type
_entity_poly.pdbx_seq_one_letter_code
_entity_poly.pdbx_strand_id
1 'polypeptide(L)'
;MTLLADLERIAAAAAQHAPEQAAVSAVLAAEPTPGVRAYLCAYESEGGERAWLVLDDDGVPVTARGEVRDVVAIAALCEIAAESAAGGDLDELLARLVALRMSEAPEGIAEAEDAVRALQRVIGAPPQLASPVRLDGIGAAARRLELALDPACPSPFTAALRAAQGAVDALLREVEDSYRARLV
;
A
#
# COMPACT_ATOMS: atom_id res chain seq x y z
N MET A 1 -2.85 -8.30 -19.76
CA MET A 1 -2.91 -6.83 -19.83
C MET A 1 -1.95 -6.26 -18.79
N THR A 2 -1.58 -4.99 -18.89
CA THR A 2 -0.71 -4.34 -17.89
C THR A 2 -1.56 -3.74 -16.78
N LEU A 3 -1.05 -3.68 -15.55
CA LEU A 3 -1.76 -3.08 -14.41
C LEU A 3 -2.27 -1.66 -14.70
N LEU A 4 -1.51 -0.83 -15.42
CA LEU A 4 -1.95 0.51 -15.80
C LEU A 4 -3.23 0.50 -16.64
N ALA A 5 -3.26 -0.34 -17.68
CA ALA A 5 -4.44 -0.51 -18.54
C ALA A 5 -5.65 -1.06 -17.76
N ASP A 6 -5.42 -1.94 -16.77
CA ASP A 6 -6.48 -2.42 -15.90
C ASP A 6 -7.04 -1.29 -15.01
N LEU A 7 -6.17 -0.46 -14.43
CA LEU A 7 -6.59 0.70 -13.65
C LEU A 7 -7.37 1.72 -14.47
N GLU A 8 -6.96 2.01 -15.71
CA GLU A 8 -7.70 2.90 -16.62
C GLU A 8 -9.10 2.37 -16.92
N ARG A 9 -9.21 1.07 -17.21
CA ARG A 9 -10.48 0.39 -17.46
C ARG A 9 -11.38 0.43 -16.23
N ILE A 10 -10.83 0.12 -15.06
CA ILE A 10 -11.58 0.13 -13.81
C ILE A 10 -12.00 1.54 -13.40
N ALA A 11 -11.16 2.55 -13.60
CA ALA A 11 -11.53 3.95 -13.35
C ALA A 11 -12.74 4.36 -14.20
N ALA A 12 -12.79 3.93 -15.48
CA ALA A 12 -13.94 4.17 -16.34
C ALA A 12 -15.20 3.42 -15.90
N ALA A 13 -15.07 2.20 -15.37
CA ALA A 13 -16.20 1.45 -14.80
C ALA A 13 -16.69 2.11 -13.49
N ALA A 14 -15.78 2.47 -12.59
CA ALA A 14 -16.07 3.15 -11.33
C ALA A 14 -16.80 4.48 -11.55
N ALA A 15 -16.42 5.26 -12.57
CA ALA A 15 -17.09 6.51 -12.91
C ALA A 15 -18.60 6.34 -13.18
N GLN A 16 -19.05 5.18 -13.63
CA GLN A 16 -20.48 4.89 -13.85
C GLN A 16 -21.26 4.71 -12.53
N HIS A 17 -20.55 4.50 -11.42
CA HIS A 17 -21.11 4.33 -10.08
C HIS A 17 -20.94 5.55 -9.17
N ALA A 18 -20.28 6.61 -9.68
CA ALA A 18 -19.99 7.81 -8.93
C ALA A 18 -21.30 8.47 -8.39
N PRO A 19 -21.32 8.92 -7.12
CA PRO A 19 -22.38 9.78 -6.62
C PRO A 19 -22.55 11.04 -7.46
N GLU A 20 -23.74 11.67 -7.37
CA GLU A 20 -23.91 13.03 -7.88
C GLU A 20 -22.89 13.95 -7.21
N GLN A 21 -22.18 14.76 -8.01
CA GLN A 21 -21.15 15.71 -7.54
C GLN A 21 -19.89 15.09 -6.90
N ALA A 22 -19.66 13.79 -7.08
CA ALA A 22 -18.40 13.16 -6.72
C ALA A 22 -17.71 12.56 -7.95
N ALA A 23 -16.38 12.52 -7.94
CA ALA A 23 -15.56 11.92 -8.98
C ALA A 23 -14.69 10.81 -8.39
N VAL A 24 -14.26 9.87 -9.24
CA VAL A 24 -13.25 8.88 -8.85
C VAL A 24 -11.96 9.63 -8.53
N SER A 25 -11.54 9.59 -7.26
CA SER A 25 -10.32 10.24 -6.79
C SER A 25 -9.13 9.29 -6.75
N ALA A 26 -9.38 7.99 -6.52
CA ALA A 26 -8.34 6.96 -6.53
C ALA A 26 -8.90 5.58 -6.92
N VAL A 27 -8.04 4.76 -7.51
CA VAL A 27 -8.27 3.32 -7.76
C VAL A 27 -7.02 2.56 -7.31
N LEU A 28 -7.17 1.68 -6.33
CA LEU A 28 -6.09 0.83 -5.83
C LEU A 28 -6.37 -0.63 -6.21
N ALA A 29 -5.41 -1.25 -6.91
CA ALA A 29 -5.51 -2.67 -7.24
C ALA A 29 -5.06 -3.54 -6.07
N ALA A 30 -5.87 -4.53 -5.74
CA ALA A 30 -5.64 -5.49 -4.67
C ALA A 30 -5.79 -6.93 -5.17
N GLU A 31 -5.02 -7.82 -4.57
CA GLU A 31 -5.11 -9.27 -4.73
C GLU A 31 -5.02 -9.90 -3.33
N PRO A 32 -6.12 -9.87 -2.54
CA PRO A 32 -6.14 -10.40 -1.17
C PRO A 32 -5.92 -11.91 -1.13
N THR A 33 -6.38 -12.63 -2.16
CA THR A 33 -6.09 -14.05 -2.40
C THR A 33 -5.37 -14.19 -3.73
N PRO A 34 -4.31 -15.01 -3.85
CA PRO A 34 -3.58 -15.20 -5.10
C PRO A 34 -4.50 -15.49 -6.28
N GLY A 35 -4.36 -14.69 -7.34
CA GLY A 35 -5.18 -14.76 -8.56
C GLY A 35 -6.58 -14.12 -8.47
N VAL A 36 -7.02 -13.63 -7.31
CA VAL A 36 -8.31 -12.94 -7.14
C VAL A 36 -8.08 -11.43 -7.13
N ARG A 37 -8.24 -10.80 -8.29
CA ARG A 37 -8.05 -9.36 -8.50
C ARG A 37 -9.32 -8.58 -8.14
N ALA A 38 -9.17 -7.51 -7.37
CA ALA A 38 -10.22 -6.54 -7.11
C ALA A 38 -9.62 -5.13 -6.98
N TYR A 39 -10.48 -4.13 -7.01
CA TYR A 39 -10.06 -2.74 -7.08
C TYR A 39 -10.87 -1.88 -6.11
N LEU A 40 -10.19 -1.28 -5.14
CA LEU A 40 -10.80 -0.31 -4.23
C LEU A 40 -10.85 1.05 -4.92
N CYS A 41 -12.06 1.54 -5.16
CA CYS A 41 -12.32 2.83 -5.77
C CYS A 41 -12.78 3.82 -4.69
N ALA A 42 -12.10 4.95 -4.60
CA ALA A 42 -12.50 6.09 -3.79
C ALA A 42 -13.20 7.12 -4.65
N TYR A 43 -14.27 7.70 -4.12
CA TYR A 43 -14.93 8.86 -4.69
C TYR A 43 -14.82 10.01 -3.71
N GLU A 44 -14.62 11.21 -4.22
CA GLU A 44 -14.58 12.43 -3.41
C GLU A 44 -15.48 13.50 -4.04
N SER A 45 -16.31 14.12 -3.21
CA SER A 45 -17.11 15.28 -3.60
C SER A 45 -16.35 16.59 -3.40
N GLU A 46 -16.82 17.68 -4.00
CA GLU A 46 -16.26 19.02 -3.77
C GLU A 46 -16.32 19.44 -2.29
N GLY A 47 -17.23 18.86 -1.50
CA GLY A 47 -17.35 19.07 -0.06
C GLY A 47 -16.39 18.24 0.80
N GLY A 48 -15.58 17.37 0.19
CA GLY A 48 -14.66 16.46 0.88
C GLY A 48 -15.34 15.20 1.44
N GLU A 49 -16.59 14.93 1.09
CA GLU A 49 -17.27 13.68 1.45
C GLU A 49 -16.69 12.54 0.61
N ARG A 50 -16.39 11.42 1.26
CA ARG A 50 -15.85 10.24 0.61
C ARG A 50 -16.90 9.15 0.50
N ALA A 51 -16.86 8.45 -0.64
CA ALA A 51 -17.60 7.22 -0.82
C ALA A 51 -16.68 6.14 -1.40
N TRP A 52 -17.09 4.88 -1.26
CA TRP A 52 -16.21 3.76 -1.58
C TRP A 52 -16.96 2.68 -2.37
N LEU A 53 -16.25 2.01 -3.27
CA LEU A 53 -16.74 0.84 -3.99
C LEU A 53 -15.58 -0.11 -4.31
N VAL A 54 -15.77 -1.40 -4.09
CA VAL A 54 -14.87 -2.42 -4.61
C VAL A 54 -15.47 -2.99 -5.89
N LEU A 55 -14.66 -3.02 -6.95
CA LEU A 55 -14.97 -3.67 -8.21
C LEU A 55 -14.13 -4.94 -8.36
N ASP A 56 -14.70 -5.99 -8.93
CA ASP A 56 -13.95 -7.17 -9.36
C ASP A 56 -13.19 -6.91 -10.67
N ASP A 57 -12.55 -7.95 -11.23
CA ASP A 57 -11.78 -7.82 -12.47
C ASP A 57 -12.62 -7.47 -13.69
N ASP A 58 -13.92 -7.77 -13.69
CA ASP A 58 -14.84 -7.41 -14.77
C ASP A 58 -15.44 -6.00 -14.58
N GLY A 59 -15.13 -5.32 -13.47
CA GLY A 59 -15.67 -4.00 -13.14
C GLY A 59 -17.04 -4.07 -12.49
N VAL A 60 -17.41 -5.21 -11.89
CA VAL A 60 -18.71 -5.41 -11.24
C VAL A 60 -18.59 -5.12 -9.72
N PRO A 61 -19.56 -4.40 -9.13
CA PRO A 61 -19.62 -4.18 -7.68
C PRO A 61 -19.56 -5.46 -6.85
N VAL A 62 -18.56 -5.55 -5.97
CA VAL A 62 -18.47 -6.59 -4.95
C VAL A 62 -19.40 -6.25 -3.79
N THR A 63 -20.24 -7.20 -3.38
CA THR A 63 -21.25 -7.01 -2.32
C THR A 63 -21.00 -7.86 -1.07
N ALA A 64 -20.15 -8.89 -1.17
CA ALA A 64 -19.80 -9.72 -0.02
C ALA A 64 -18.95 -8.90 0.96
N ARG A 65 -19.45 -8.67 2.19
CA ARG A 65 -18.74 -7.84 3.18
C ARG A 65 -17.32 -8.35 3.46
N GLY A 66 -17.15 -9.67 3.57
CA GLY A 66 -15.83 -10.28 3.82
C GLY A 66 -14.80 -9.91 2.75
N GLU A 67 -15.18 -10.03 1.48
CA GLU A 67 -14.29 -9.73 0.35
C GLU A 67 -13.91 -8.24 0.30
N VAL A 68 -14.86 -7.35 0.56
CA VAL A 68 -14.60 -5.90 0.65
C VAL A 68 -13.59 -5.61 1.77
N ARG A 69 -13.76 -6.23 2.94
CA ARG A 69 -12.82 -6.05 4.06
C ARG A 69 -11.42 -6.55 3.72
N ASP A 70 -11.30 -7.71 3.07
CA ASP A 70 -10.01 -8.27 2.69
C ASP A 70 -9.27 -7.37 1.69
N VAL A 71 -9.99 -6.84 0.69
CA VAL A 71 -9.45 -5.89 -0.30
C VAL A 71 -8.96 -4.61 0.36
N VAL A 72 -9.78 -4.00 1.23
CA VAL A 72 -9.43 -2.75 1.93
C VAL A 72 -8.25 -2.98 2.87
N ALA A 73 -8.26 -4.08 3.63
CA ALA A 73 -7.21 -4.40 4.57
C ALA A 73 -5.86 -4.58 3.87
N ILE A 74 -5.80 -5.38 2.78
CA ILE A 74 -4.52 -5.62 2.11
C ILE A 74 -4.00 -4.37 1.39
N ALA A 75 -4.90 -3.56 0.80
CA ALA A 75 -4.54 -2.28 0.20
C ALA A 75 -3.93 -1.34 1.24
N ALA A 76 -4.63 -1.11 2.35
CA ALA A 76 -4.17 -0.23 3.42
C ALA A 76 -2.85 -0.70 4.06
N LEU A 77 -2.72 -2.01 4.33
CA LEU A 77 -1.50 -2.56 4.91
C LEU A 77 -0.29 -2.40 3.97
N CYS A 78 -0.47 -2.59 2.66
CA CYS A 78 0.60 -2.38 1.69
C CYS A 78 1.03 -0.91 1.59
N GLU A 79 0.07 0.03 1.61
CA GLU A 79 0.36 1.48 1.60
C GLU A 79 1.16 1.87 2.85
N ILE A 80 0.66 1.49 4.03
CA ILE A 80 1.33 1.78 5.30
C ILE A 80 2.71 1.13 5.36
N ALA A 81 2.84 -0.11 4.87
CA ALA A 81 4.13 -0.79 4.83
C ALA A 81 5.14 -0.06 3.93
N ALA A 82 4.72 0.38 2.74
CA ALA A 82 5.58 1.12 1.83
C ALA A 82 6.00 2.48 2.41
N GLU A 83 5.07 3.20 3.03
CA GLU A 83 5.33 4.50 3.66
C GLU A 83 6.20 4.38 4.93
N SER A 84 5.98 3.35 5.74
CA SER A 84 6.72 3.15 7.00
C SER A 84 8.11 2.55 6.79
N ALA A 85 8.38 1.96 5.62
CA ALA A 85 9.64 1.31 5.33
C ALA A 85 10.82 2.30 5.45
N ALA A 86 11.79 1.96 6.30
CA ALA A 86 12.95 2.78 6.64
C ALA A 86 12.67 4.20 7.17
N GLY A 87 11.49 4.42 7.77
CA GLY A 87 11.13 5.72 8.35
C GLY A 87 10.67 6.77 7.34
N GLY A 88 10.34 6.36 6.11
CA GLY A 88 9.63 7.20 5.14
C GLY A 88 10.50 7.92 4.11
N ASP A 89 11.83 7.96 4.27
CA ASP A 89 12.73 8.56 3.28
C ASP A 89 13.99 7.71 3.04
N LEU A 90 13.86 6.79 2.09
CA LEU A 90 14.94 5.89 1.66
C LEU A 90 16.03 6.62 0.87
N ASP A 91 15.66 7.68 0.15
CA ASP A 91 16.61 8.43 -0.69
C ASP A 91 17.53 9.27 0.20
N GLU A 92 16.97 9.94 1.21
CA GLU A 92 17.76 10.64 2.23
C GLU A 92 18.66 9.66 2.99
N LEU A 93 18.12 8.51 3.42
CA LEU A 93 18.91 7.50 4.12
C LEU A 93 20.09 7.02 3.25
N LEU A 94 19.87 6.72 1.98
CA LEU A 94 20.93 6.30 1.06
C LEU A 94 21.99 7.40 0.89
N ALA A 95 21.57 8.66 0.73
CA ALA A 95 22.49 9.79 0.60
C ALA A 95 23.39 9.93 1.84
N ARG A 96 22.82 9.77 3.04
CA ARG A 96 23.59 9.81 4.30
C ARG A 96 24.58 8.65 4.41
N LEU A 97 24.18 7.44 4.02
CA LEU A 97 25.08 6.27 4.02
C LEU A 97 26.24 6.46 3.02
N VAL A 98 25.96 6.97 1.83
CA VAL A 98 27.01 7.27 0.84
C VAL A 98 27.99 8.32 1.37
N ALA A 99 27.48 9.39 1.97
CA ALA A 99 28.33 10.42 2.58
C ALA A 99 29.21 9.85 3.70
N LEU A 100 28.63 9.04 4.58
CA LEU A 100 29.35 8.37 5.68
C LEU A 100 30.41 7.39 5.17
N ARG A 101 30.14 6.68 4.06
CA ARG A 101 31.13 5.81 3.42
C ARG A 101 32.31 6.61 2.87
N MET A 102 32.06 7.81 2.33
CA MET A 102 33.12 8.67 1.80
C MET A 102 33.98 9.31 2.90
N SER A 103 33.42 9.57 4.09
CA SER A 103 34.14 10.19 5.20
C SER A 103 34.83 9.19 6.13
N GLU A 104 34.14 8.12 6.52
CA GLU A 104 34.54 7.22 7.61
C GLU A 104 34.70 5.76 7.17
N ALA A 105 33.98 5.33 6.14
CA ALA A 105 33.98 3.96 5.62
C ALA A 105 33.87 2.87 6.71
N PRO A 106 32.86 2.95 7.62
CA PRO A 106 32.71 1.96 8.67
C PRO A 106 32.40 0.56 8.08
N GLU A 107 32.77 -0.47 8.82
CA GLU A 107 32.46 -1.86 8.48
C GLU A 107 30.93 -2.04 8.37
N GLY A 108 30.45 -2.79 7.36
CA GLY A 108 29.02 -3.04 7.14
C GLY A 108 28.27 -1.97 6.32
N ILE A 109 28.92 -0.85 5.97
CA ILE A 109 28.22 0.26 5.29
C ILE A 109 27.79 -0.09 3.85
N ALA A 110 28.55 -0.92 3.15
CA ALA A 110 28.20 -1.38 1.81
C ALA A 110 26.94 -2.26 1.84
N GLU A 111 26.86 -3.14 2.84
CA GLU A 111 25.71 -4.01 3.09
C GLU A 111 24.46 -3.21 3.44
N ALA A 112 24.61 -2.13 4.22
CA ALA A 112 23.52 -1.21 4.53
C ALA A 112 23.01 -0.48 3.27
N GLU A 113 23.90 0.07 2.44
CA GLU A 113 23.50 0.70 1.16
C GLU A 113 22.77 -0.29 0.24
N ASP A 114 23.26 -1.52 0.13
CA ASP A 114 22.64 -2.55 -0.70
C ASP A 114 21.28 -2.99 -0.16
N ALA A 115 21.10 -3.00 1.16
CA ALA A 115 19.81 -3.26 1.79
C ALA A 115 18.80 -2.13 1.51
N VAL A 116 19.23 -0.86 1.54
CA VAL A 116 18.39 0.29 1.13
C VAL A 116 17.94 0.14 -0.32
N ARG A 117 18.87 -0.13 -1.25
CA ARG A 117 18.54 -0.34 -2.67
C ARG A 117 17.65 -1.56 -2.91
N ALA A 118 17.82 -2.62 -2.14
CA ALA A 118 16.94 -3.78 -2.20
C ALA A 118 15.50 -3.41 -1.78
N LEU A 119 15.35 -2.67 -0.68
CA LEU A 119 14.04 -2.19 -0.23
C LEU A 119 13.39 -1.22 -1.22
N GLN A 120 14.14 -0.27 -1.78
CA GLN A 120 13.64 0.63 -2.84
C GLN A 120 13.09 -0.14 -4.05
N ARG A 121 13.78 -1.21 -4.48
CA ARG A 121 13.30 -2.06 -5.59
C ARG A 121 12.02 -2.82 -5.25
N VAL A 122 11.87 -3.26 -4.01
CA VAL A 122 10.64 -3.95 -3.55
C VAL A 122 9.47 -2.97 -3.47
N ILE A 123 9.69 -1.77 -2.95
CA ILE A 123 8.65 -0.72 -2.90
C ILE A 123 8.25 -0.33 -4.32
N GLY A 124 9.23 -0.06 -5.19
CA GLY A 124 9.01 0.27 -6.59
C GLY A 124 8.29 1.60 -6.81
N ALA A 125 8.00 1.90 -8.07
CA ALA A 125 7.20 3.06 -8.46
C ALA A 125 5.75 2.65 -8.75
N PRO A 126 4.74 3.52 -8.48
CA PRO A 126 3.36 3.23 -8.85
C PRO A 126 3.19 3.07 -10.38
N PRO A 127 2.17 2.31 -10.83
CA PRO A 127 1.18 1.59 -10.02
C PRO A 127 1.70 0.27 -9.46
N GLN A 128 1.18 -0.14 -8.30
CA GLN A 128 1.53 -1.38 -7.61
C GLN A 128 0.28 -2.20 -7.28
N LEU A 129 0.45 -3.52 -7.22
CA LEU A 129 -0.58 -4.43 -6.74
C LEU A 129 -0.41 -4.67 -5.25
N ALA A 130 -1.41 -4.30 -4.44
CA ALA A 130 -1.47 -4.69 -3.05
C ALA A 130 -1.76 -6.20 -2.93
N SER A 131 -0.89 -6.95 -2.27
CA SER A 131 -1.05 -8.39 -2.07
C SER A 131 -0.29 -8.86 -0.83
N PRO A 132 -0.64 -10.03 -0.24
CA PRO A 132 0.11 -10.59 0.87
C PRO A 132 1.59 -10.82 0.52
N VAL A 133 1.88 -11.31 -0.69
CA VAL A 133 3.25 -11.53 -1.18
C VAL A 133 4.04 -10.22 -1.23
N ARG A 134 3.41 -9.12 -1.65
CA ARG A 134 4.04 -7.79 -1.63
C ARG A 134 4.34 -7.34 -0.21
N LEU A 135 3.36 -7.46 0.69
CA LEU A 135 3.51 -7.06 2.09
C LEU A 135 4.66 -7.82 2.77
N ASP A 136 4.73 -9.13 2.57
CA ASP A 136 5.83 -9.98 3.06
C ASP A 136 7.18 -9.56 2.46
N GLY A 137 7.21 -9.24 1.17
CA GLY A 137 8.41 -8.74 0.49
C GLY A 137 8.94 -7.44 1.10
N ILE A 138 8.05 -6.46 1.35
CA ILE A 138 8.41 -5.19 2.00
C ILE A 138 8.95 -5.46 3.40
N GLY A 139 8.26 -6.29 4.19
CA GLY A 139 8.67 -6.61 5.56
C GLY A 139 10.03 -7.31 5.62
N ALA A 140 10.29 -8.27 4.72
CA ALA A 140 11.57 -8.95 4.64
C ALA A 140 12.72 -8.00 4.25
N ALA A 141 12.49 -7.12 3.27
CA ALA A 141 13.48 -6.12 2.86
C ALA A 141 13.74 -5.06 3.93
N ALA A 142 12.69 -4.58 4.60
CA ALA A 142 12.80 -3.67 5.74
C ALA A 142 13.59 -4.31 6.89
N ARG A 143 13.29 -5.56 7.24
CA ARG A 143 14.03 -6.27 8.29
C ARG A 143 15.50 -6.46 7.94
N ARG A 144 15.82 -6.74 6.68
CA ARG A 144 17.21 -6.84 6.22
C ARG A 144 17.95 -5.51 6.41
N LEU A 145 17.32 -4.39 6.07
CA LEU A 145 17.90 -3.06 6.27
C LEU A 145 18.11 -2.75 7.75
N GLU A 146 17.11 -3.00 8.60
CA GLU A 146 17.22 -2.80 10.04
C GLU A 146 18.41 -3.56 10.64
N LEU A 147 18.58 -4.83 10.26
CA LEU A 147 19.69 -5.66 10.72
C LEU A 147 21.05 -5.17 10.22
N ALA A 148 21.11 -4.56 9.04
CA ALA A 148 22.35 -3.99 8.52
C ALA A 148 22.72 -2.67 9.22
N LEU A 149 21.72 -1.91 9.71
CA LEU A 149 21.93 -0.67 10.45
C LEU A 149 22.22 -0.91 11.93
N ASP A 150 21.43 -1.77 12.58
CA ASP A 150 21.58 -2.15 13.98
C ASP A 150 20.99 -3.55 14.23
N PRO A 151 21.83 -4.61 14.30
CA PRO A 151 21.38 -5.97 14.54
C PRO A 151 20.67 -6.19 15.89
N ALA A 152 20.93 -5.35 16.89
CA ALA A 152 20.41 -5.49 18.24
C ALA A 152 19.04 -4.81 18.43
N CYS A 153 18.64 -3.94 17.50
CA CYS A 153 17.43 -3.15 17.63
C CYS A 153 16.15 -3.96 17.28
N PRO A 154 15.06 -3.82 18.07
CA PRO A 154 13.73 -4.27 17.67
C PRO A 154 13.31 -3.61 16.35
N SER A 155 12.52 -4.31 15.54
CA SER A 155 12.10 -3.80 14.21
C SER A 155 11.20 -2.55 14.31
N PRO A 156 11.67 -1.36 13.88
CA PRO A 156 10.82 -0.17 13.80
C PRO A 156 9.68 -0.37 12.80
N PHE A 157 9.90 -1.11 11.70
CA PHE A 157 8.86 -1.43 10.73
C PHE A 157 7.70 -2.22 11.37
N THR A 158 8.03 -3.24 12.16
CA THR A 158 7.01 -4.04 12.88
C THR A 158 6.25 -3.20 13.88
N ALA A 159 6.93 -2.28 14.58
CA ALA A 159 6.27 -1.37 15.51
C ALA A 159 5.31 -0.41 14.80
N ALA A 160 5.70 0.13 13.65
CA ALA A 160 4.86 0.99 12.82
C ALA A 160 3.61 0.26 12.31
N LEU A 161 3.75 -0.96 11.77
CA LEU A 161 2.61 -1.78 11.33
C LEU A 161 1.63 -2.10 12.47
N ARG A 162 2.12 -2.36 13.69
CA ARG A 162 1.25 -2.57 14.85
C ARG A 162 0.50 -1.29 15.24
N ALA A 163 1.19 -0.15 15.25
CA ALA A 163 0.57 1.14 15.56
C ALA A 163 -0.52 1.52 14.54
N ALA A 164 -0.35 1.11 13.29
CA ALA A 164 -1.29 1.36 12.20
C ALA A 164 -2.60 0.55 12.26
N GLN A 165 -2.71 -0.47 13.11
CA GLN A 165 -3.92 -1.31 13.18
C GLN A 165 -5.20 -0.49 13.40
N GLY A 166 -5.15 0.50 14.30
CA GLY A 166 -6.29 1.38 14.55
C GLY A 166 -6.69 2.24 13.35
N ALA A 167 -5.74 2.62 12.49
CA ALA A 167 -6.02 3.37 11.26
C ALA A 167 -6.68 2.48 10.20
N VAL A 168 -6.23 1.23 10.05
CA VAL A 168 -6.88 0.24 9.16
C VAL A 168 -8.30 -0.04 9.62
N ASP A 169 -8.53 -0.23 10.92
CA ASP A 169 -9.87 -0.43 11.48
C ASP A 169 -10.78 0.79 11.31
N ALA A 170 -10.22 2.00 11.33
CA ALA A 170 -10.97 3.23 11.05
C ALA A 170 -11.36 3.31 9.58
N LEU A 171 -10.43 3.03 8.66
CA LEU A 171 -10.70 3.00 7.22
C LEU A 171 -11.74 1.94 6.86
N LEU A 172 -11.65 0.74 7.44
CA LEU A 172 -12.64 -0.32 7.21
C LEU A 172 -14.06 0.15 7.60
N ARG A 173 -14.20 0.82 8.75
CA ARG A 173 -15.49 1.39 9.16
C ARG A 173 -15.97 2.49 8.22
N GLU A 174 -15.08 3.41 7.83
CA GLU A 174 -15.40 4.46 6.86
C GLU A 174 -15.89 3.88 5.52
N VAL A 175 -15.20 2.85 5.02
CA VAL A 175 -15.57 2.16 3.78
C VAL A 175 -16.95 1.49 3.93
N GLU A 176 -17.22 0.79 5.03
CA GLU A 176 -18.50 0.14 5.26
C GLU A 176 -19.65 1.14 5.42
N ASP A 177 -19.43 2.25 6.11
CA ASP A 177 -20.43 3.29 6.38
C ASP A 177 -20.79 4.07 5.10
N SER A 178 -19.84 4.24 4.19
CA SER A 178 -19.99 5.01 2.94
C SER A 178 -19.87 4.14 1.68
N TYR A 179 -20.19 2.85 1.80
CA TYR A 179 -20.12 1.92 0.68
C TYR A 179 -21.28 2.14 -0.32
N ARG A 180 -20.95 2.19 -1.61
CA ARG A 180 -21.93 2.52 -2.66
C ARG A 180 -22.91 1.40 -2.98
N ALA A 181 -22.52 0.15 -2.78
CA ALA A 181 -23.40 -1.01 -2.99
C ALA A 181 -23.97 -1.52 -1.66
N ARG A 182 -25.03 -2.33 -1.72
CA ARG A 182 -25.55 -2.99 -0.53
C ARG A 182 -24.64 -4.16 -0.15
N LEU A 183 -24.00 -4.06 1.01
CA LEU A 183 -23.23 -5.16 1.59
C LEU A 183 -24.16 -6.26 2.13
N VAL A 184 -23.83 -7.52 1.83
CA VAL A 184 -24.49 -8.72 2.35
C VAL A 184 -23.58 -9.51 3.29
#